data_AF-A0A7J3MIC6-F1
#
_entry.id   AF-A0A7J3MIC6-F1
#
_cell.length_a   1.000
_cell.length_b   1.000
_cell.length_c   1.000
_cell.angle_alpha   90.00
_cell.angle_beta   90.00
_cell.angle_gamma   90.00
#
_symmetry.space_group_name_H-M   'P 1'
#
loop_
_entity.id
_entity.type
_entity.pdbx_description
1 polymer ?
#
loop_
_entity_poly.entity_id
_entity_poly.type
_entity_poly.pdbx_seq_one_letter_code
_entity_poly.pdbx_strand_id
1 'polypeptide(L)'
;MSGKEENSAEEESEVDQELEALAEEVMRKYLGSVRADIRSRAIESDFEEIVAEKIEIPEDIQRVLEEVPAERISPAETMRERINETIEKLNELIKSSRENLKGVIVEQYTRVRKHVREVGSMVALAVVSKIGALHLRHKIQAIYKDIIENELKTRENQIIKDTLTPLELFFRNFIQHVSELSEHILGLREAYEKWLVEYGTVLRDFIEEESGASEIEELLQKNQQLKSQLAGLEKDLEKCSSENLELRMKINELERHLREKTEELAAQLRAEYDSKIEGYTKEIMHLQQKLADKEKEINDLVNKMRALEKEFLKMPGLEELKKIYEQRLEEKDKLIEQLKSELDARVGSRELVDKYKEVYSKYISLSEENRLLKGEIEGLKKENDKLRTEISKLKDKLSEAASLEEIRRVYEQKLSEKETEITALKNKIVELQESLATLEGLRKEFEAIKDLVGKPTTTVSPEVPMEGYKRILEDLKNEIISLREQLVERQRKAAELEAKVKVYEDQINLLQEQLMAYKRGISISDQEFTELKRENLALKERLRVLEERSNELSRNLEAARREPEELKKVLSETPLGRIYLQLRTLRRASIEFLARALGMPRPAILRELQVLAKMGLVKLTENQAIYQG
;
A
#
# COMPACT_ATOMS: atom_id res chain seq x y z
N MET A 1 17.87 -22.43 -62.56
CA MET A 1 18.43 -21.35 -63.41
C MET A 1 19.94 -21.48 -63.35
N SER A 2 20.54 -22.33 -64.19
CA SER A 2 21.95 -22.76 -64.10
C SER A 2 22.64 -22.72 -65.47
N GLY A 3 22.18 -21.86 -66.38
CA GLY A 3 22.68 -21.80 -67.76
C GLY A 3 22.89 -20.37 -68.24
N LYS A 4 23.20 -19.45 -67.32
CA LYS A 4 23.47 -18.03 -67.64
C LYS A 4 24.83 -17.52 -67.14
N GLU A 5 25.55 -18.30 -66.34
CA GLU A 5 26.86 -17.91 -65.80
C GLU A 5 28.03 -18.45 -66.64
N GLU A 6 27.83 -19.46 -67.50
CA GLU A 6 28.92 -19.98 -68.35
C GLU A 6 29.17 -19.16 -69.62
N ASN A 7 28.20 -18.36 -70.10
CA ASN A 7 28.38 -17.54 -71.30
C ASN A 7 29.15 -16.23 -71.08
N SER A 8 29.21 -15.70 -69.84
CA SER A 8 29.90 -14.42 -69.59
C SER A 8 31.42 -14.58 -69.48
N ALA A 9 31.90 -15.76 -69.10
CA ALA A 9 33.34 -16.02 -68.95
C ALA A 9 34.05 -16.29 -70.30
N GLU A 10 33.34 -16.84 -71.30
CA GLU A 10 33.89 -16.99 -72.65
C GLU A 10 33.94 -15.64 -73.40
N GLU A 11 32.97 -14.76 -73.18
CA GLU A 11 32.96 -13.41 -73.78
C GLU A 11 34.05 -12.48 -73.21
N GLU A 12 34.39 -12.57 -71.92
CA GLU A 12 35.51 -11.80 -71.34
C GLU A 12 36.88 -12.25 -71.87
N SER A 13 37.07 -13.55 -72.11
CA SER A 13 38.35 -14.09 -72.62
C SER A 13 38.63 -13.74 -74.08
N GLU A 14 37.62 -13.55 -74.93
CA GLU A 14 37.80 -13.11 -76.32
C GLU A 14 38.16 -11.62 -76.38
N VAL A 15 37.56 -10.79 -75.52
CA VAL A 15 37.83 -9.34 -75.45
C VAL A 15 39.26 -9.07 -75.00
N ASP A 16 39.77 -9.83 -74.04
CA ASP A 16 41.16 -9.67 -73.56
C ASP A 16 42.20 -10.05 -74.65
N GLN A 17 41.92 -11.07 -75.47
CA GLN A 17 42.81 -11.46 -76.58
C GLN A 17 42.80 -10.43 -77.74
N GLU A 18 41.65 -9.83 -78.02
CA GLU A 18 41.54 -8.76 -79.03
C GLU A 18 42.23 -7.47 -78.57
N LEU A 19 42.17 -7.14 -77.28
CA LEU A 19 42.88 -6.01 -76.68
C LEU A 19 44.41 -6.19 -76.72
N GLU A 20 44.90 -7.40 -76.46
CA GLU A 20 46.33 -7.70 -76.47
C GLU A 20 46.91 -7.63 -77.91
N ALA A 21 46.16 -8.12 -78.91
CA ALA A 21 46.53 -7.99 -80.32
C ALA A 21 46.53 -6.52 -80.81
N LEU A 22 45.56 -5.71 -80.34
CA LEU A 22 45.49 -4.29 -80.65
C LEU A 22 46.65 -3.51 -80.00
N ALA A 23 47.01 -3.85 -78.76
CA ALA A 23 48.14 -3.25 -78.05
C ALA A 23 49.49 -3.56 -78.74
N GLU A 24 49.70 -4.79 -79.20
CA GLU A 24 50.90 -5.13 -79.98
C GLU A 24 50.96 -4.38 -81.31
N GLU A 25 49.84 -4.21 -82.03
CA GLU A 25 49.80 -3.48 -83.29
C GLU A 25 50.09 -1.98 -83.10
N VAL A 26 49.54 -1.38 -82.03
CA VAL A 26 49.78 0.02 -81.65
C VAL A 26 51.26 0.22 -81.27
N MET A 27 51.85 -0.67 -80.46
CA MET A 27 53.27 -0.59 -80.11
C MET A 27 54.19 -0.76 -81.33
N ARG A 28 53.84 -1.64 -82.27
CA ARG A 28 54.60 -1.83 -83.52
C ARG A 28 54.55 -0.57 -84.40
N LYS A 29 53.38 0.08 -84.48
CA LYS A 29 53.24 1.37 -85.18
C LYS A 29 54.04 2.45 -84.48
N TYR A 30 53.97 2.54 -83.16
CA TYR A 30 54.69 3.53 -82.35
C TYR A 30 56.21 3.45 -82.57
N LEU A 31 56.79 2.26 -82.41
CA LEU A 31 58.24 2.04 -82.59
C LEU A 31 58.70 2.21 -84.04
N GLY A 32 57.84 1.98 -85.04
CA GLY A 32 58.17 2.15 -86.46
C GLY A 32 58.20 3.59 -86.96
N SER A 33 57.59 4.53 -86.23
CA SER A 33 57.41 5.94 -86.64
C SER A 33 58.18 6.96 -85.82
N VAL A 34 58.82 6.54 -84.72
CA VAL A 34 59.69 7.40 -83.92
C VAL A 34 60.98 7.67 -84.70
N ARG A 35 61.21 8.94 -85.07
CA ARG A 35 62.54 9.41 -85.51
C ARG A 35 63.25 9.98 -84.29
N ALA A 36 64.30 9.29 -83.86
CA ALA A 36 65.20 9.76 -82.81
C ALA A 36 66.47 10.32 -83.44
N ASP A 37 66.89 11.52 -83.03
CA ASP A 37 68.26 11.98 -83.26
C ASP A 37 69.17 11.33 -82.21
N ILE A 38 69.85 10.26 -82.62
CA ILE A 38 70.64 9.37 -81.76
C ILE A 38 72.01 9.98 -81.53
N ARG A 39 72.39 10.22 -80.27
CA ARG A 39 73.71 10.76 -79.91
C ARG A 39 74.75 9.66 -79.72
N SER A 40 74.35 8.50 -79.22
CA SER A 40 75.20 7.30 -79.15
C SER A 40 74.35 6.03 -79.11
N ARG A 41 74.88 4.98 -79.74
CA ARG A 41 74.30 3.63 -79.75
C ARG A 41 75.33 2.69 -79.12
N ALA A 42 75.00 2.12 -77.97
CA ALA A 42 75.80 1.08 -77.34
C ALA A 42 75.05 -0.26 -77.48
N ILE A 43 75.72 -1.25 -78.07
CA ILE A 43 75.17 -2.59 -78.23
C ILE A 43 75.98 -3.49 -77.30
N GLU A 44 75.40 -3.85 -76.15
CA GLU A 44 75.91 -4.90 -75.27
C GLU A 44 74.97 -6.09 -75.34
N SER A 45 75.44 -7.10 -76.09
CA SER A 45 75.03 -8.51 -76.28
C SER A 45 73.58 -8.98 -76.15
N ASP A 46 72.65 -8.29 -75.50
CA ASP A 46 71.21 -8.56 -75.53
C ASP A 46 70.33 -7.30 -75.35
N PHE A 47 70.92 -6.10 -75.17
CA PHE A 47 70.19 -4.83 -75.11
C PHE A 47 70.83 -3.76 -75.98
N GLU A 48 69.99 -3.00 -76.68
CA GLU A 48 70.41 -1.86 -77.50
C GLU A 48 70.02 -0.57 -76.77
N GLU A 49 71.01 0.09 -76.16
CA GLU A 49 70.79 1.36 -75.47
C GLU A 49 70.98 2.52 -76.46
N ILE A 50 69.87 3.21 -76.75
CA ILE A 50 69.83 4.37 -77.65
C ILE A 50 69.65 5.61 -76.79
N VAL A 51 70.70 6.42 -76.66
CA VAL A 51 70.63 7.71 -75.96
C VAL A 51 70.31 8.80 -77.00
N ALA A 52 69.08 9.32 -76.96
CA ALA A 52 68.57 10.36 -77.86
C ALA A 52 68.48 11.71 -77.13
N GLU A 53 68.86 12.81 -77.79
CA GLU A 53 68.82 14.17 -77.19
C GLU A 53 67.46 14.85 -77.38
N LYS A 54 66.65 14.40 -78.34
CA LYS A 54 65.27 14.85 -78.56
C LYS A 54 64.49 13.80 -79.34
N ILE A 55 63.31 13.42 -78.84
CA ILE A 55 62.35 12.53 -79.51
C ILE A 55 61.23 13.42 -80.04
N GLU A 56 61.05 13.48 -81.37
CA GLU A 56 59.90 14.17 -81.98
C GLU A 56 58.89 13.13 -82.46
N ILE A 57 57.76 13.06 -81.75
CA ILE A 57 56.61 12.24 -82.11
C ILE A 57 55.79 13.04 -83.13
N PRO A 58 55.50 12.51 -84.33
CA PRO A 58 54.63 13.17 -85.30
C PRO A 58 53.22 13.44 -84.72
N GLU A 59 52.65 14.64 -84.92
CA GLU A 59 51.32 15.05 -84.42
C GLU A 59 50.21 14.04 -84.78
N ASP A 60 50.38 13.32 -85.89
CA ASP A 60 49.45 12.31 -86.40
C ASP A 60 49.26 11.12 -85.45
N ILE A 61 50.27 10.82 -84.61
CA ILE A 61 50.25 9.72 -83.63
C ILE A 61 49.76 10.20 -82.27
N GLN A 62 49.98 11.48 -81.97
CA GLN A 62 49.45 12.13 -80.78
C GLN A 62 47.91 12.13 -80.78
N ARG A 63 47.29 12.24 -81.97
CA ARG A 63 45.83 12.06 -82.13
C ARG A 63 45.35 10.63 -81.91
N VAL A 64 46.12 9.61 -82.29
CA VAL A 64 45.74 8.21 -82.09
C VAL A 64 45.83 7.81 -80.61
N LEU A 65 46.74 8.41 -79.84
CA LEU A 65 46.79 8.24 -78.38
C LEU A 65 45.69 9.00 -77.63
N GLU A 66 45.21 10.13 -78.15
CA GLU A 66 44.01 10.82 -77.62
C GLU A 66 42.71 10.06 -77.93
N GLU A 67 42.71 9.21 -78.96
CA GLU A 67 41.55 8.43 -79.42
C GLU A 67 41.53 6.96 -78.96
N VAL A 68 42.45 6.53 -78.09
CA VAL A 68 42.20 5.28 -77.34
C VAL A 68 41.12 5.62 -76.31
N PRO A 69 39.91 5.02 -76.37
CA PRO A 69 38.92 5.20 -75.33
C PRO A 69 39.44 4.47 -74.11
N ALA A 70 40.31 5.12 -73.34
CA ALA A 70 40.39 4.84 -71.93
C ALA A 70 39.04 5.31 -71.38
N GLU A 71 38.02 4.46 -71.47
CA GLU A 71 36.98 4.42 -70.45
C GLU A 71 37.73 4.16 -69.15
N ARG A 72 38.27 5.24 -68.57
CA ARG A 72 38.72 5.30 -67.19
C ARG A 72 37.44 5.15 -66.39
N ILE A 73 36.92 3.93 -66.28
CA ILE A 73 36.02 3.58 -65.20
C ILE A 73 36.83 3.93 -63.97
N SER A 74 36.52 5.05 -63.36
CA SER A 74 37.30 5.53 -62.22
C SER A 74 37.24 4.42 -61.19
N PRO A 75 38.37 3.91 -60.66
CA PRO A 75 38.32 2.90 -59.61
C PRO A 75 37.45 3.33 -58.41
N ALA A 76 37.31 4.64 -58.22
CA ALA A 76 36.39 5.23 -57.24
C ALA A 76 34.90 5.12 -57.61
N GLU A 77 34.54 4.99 -58.89
CA GLU A 77 33.18 4.71 -59.38
C GLU A 77 32.85 3.23 -59.18
N THR A 78 33.73 2.31 -59.56
CA THR A 78 33.55 0.87 -59.29
C THR A 78 33.50 0.56 -57.80
N MET A 79 34.30 1.25 -56.98
CA MET A 79 34.21 1.17 -55.52
C MET A 79 32.87 1.69 -54.99
N ARG A 80 32.37 2.80 -55.53
CA ARG A 80 31.08 3.38 -55.15
C ARG A 80 29.91 2.46 -55.53
N GLU A 81 29.97 1.84 -56.71
CA GLU A 81 28.97 0.85 -57.14
C GLU A 81 28.96 -0.37 -56.21
N ARG A 82 30.12 -0.96 -55.89
CA ARG A 82 30.20 -2.09 -54.95
C ARG A 82 29.73 -1.73 -53.53
N ILE A 83 29.99 -0.51 -53.06
CA ILE A 83 29.46 -0.02 -51.77
C ILE A 83 27.94 0.11 -51.83
N ASN A 84 27.40 0.67 -52.91
CA ASN A 84 25.96 0.84 -53.08
C ASN A 84 25.24 -0.51 -53.20
N GLU A 85 25.79 -1.49 -53.94
CA GLU A 85 25.27 -2.85 -54.00
C GLU A 85 25.25 -3.52 -52.62
N THR A 86 26.28 -3.30 -51.81
CA THR A 86 26.35 -3.85 -50.45
C THR A 86 25.32 -3.20 -49.53
N ILE A 87 25.06 -1.89 -49.70
CA ILE A 87 23.99 -1.17 -49.00
C ILE A 87 22.60 -1.66 -49.42
N GLU A 88 22.39 -1.92 -50.71
CA GLU A 88 21.12 -2.47 -51.21
C GLU A 88 20.85 -3.87 -50.65
N LYS A 89 21.84 -4.77 -50.69
CA LYS A 89 21.75 -6.12 -50.09
C LYS A 89 21.48 -6.07 -48.59
N LEU A 90 22.10 -5.13 -47.87
CA LEU A 90 21.81 -4.90 -46.44
C LEU A 90 20.35 -4.49 -46.22
N ASN A 91 19.83 -3.56 -47.03
CA ASN A 91 18.44 -3.10 -46.93
C ASN A 91 17.44 -4.22 -47.26
N GLU A 92 17.75 -5.07 -48.25
CA GLU A 92 16.95 -6.26 -48.57
C GLU A 92 16.98 -7.31 -47.46
N LEU A 93 18.13 -7.53 -46.81
CA LEU A 93 18.27 -8.40 -45.64
C LEU A 93 17.43 -7.88 -44.46
N ILE A 94 17.47 -6.56 -44.19
CA ILE A 94 16.66 -5.95 -43.13
C ILE A 94 15.17 -6.11 -43.43
N LYS A 95 14.75 -5.91 -44.68
CA LYS A 95 13.34 -6.03 -45.07
C LYS A 95 12.85 -7.49 -45.00
N SER A 96 13.61 -8.42 -45.57
CA SER A 96 13.27 -9.85 -45.58
C SER A 96 13.30 -10.46 -44.18
N SER A 97 14.29 -10.12 -43.34
CA SER A 97 14.34 -10.57 -41.94
C SER A 97 13.16 -10.05 -41.13
N ARG A 98 12.71 -8.81 -41.34
CA ARG A 98 11.53 -8.25 -40.68
C ARG A 98 10.24 -8.96 -41.09
N GLU A 99 10.07 -9.24 -42.37
CA GLU A 99 8.90 -9.97 -42.89
C GLU A 99 8.88 -11.43 -42.42
N ASN A 100 10.04 -12.11 -42.45
CA ASN A 100 10.20 -13.47 -41.97
C ASN A 100 9.96 -13.57 -40.46
N LEU A 101 10.50 -12.65 -39.66
CA LEU A 101 10.26 -12.61 -38.21
C LEU A 101 8.78 -12.39 -37.91
N LYS A 102 8.11 -11.47 -38.63
CA LYS A 102 6.68 -11.24 -38.49
C LYS A 102 5.88 -12.51 -38.81
N GLY A 103 6.23 -13.23 -39.87
CA GLY A 103 5.62 -14.51 -40.23
C GLY A 103 5.80 -15.57 -39.13
N VAL A 104 7.01 -15.71 -38.61
CA VAL A 104 7.36 -16.66 -37.53
C VAL A 104 6.60 -16.37 -36.24
N ILE A 105 6.47 -15.09 -35.86
CA ILE A 105 5.68 -14.68 -34.68
C ILE A 105 4.21 -15.02 -34.87
N VAL A 106 3.64 -14.77 -36.06
CA VAL A 106 2.24 -15.13 -36.36
C VAL A 106 2.05 -16.65 -36.29
N GLU A 107 2.99 -17.42 -36.84
CA GLU A 107 2.95 -18.88 -36.79
C GLU A 107 3.04 -19.40 -35.34
N GLN A 108 3.98 -18.89 -34.54
CA GLN A 108 4.09 -19.20 -33.12
C GLN A 108 2.79 -18.91 -32.37
N TYR A 109 2.21 -17.73 -32.58
CA TYR A 109 0.96 -17.34 -31.96
C TYR A 109 -0.18 -18.32 -32.32
N THR A 110 -0.29 -18.72 -33.59
CA THR A 110 -1.30 -19.70 -34.00
C THR A 110 -1.08 -21.10 -33.40
N ARG A 111 0.17 -21.55 -33.29
CA ARG A 111 0.53 -22.84 -32.65
C ARG A 111 0.22 -22.81 -31.15
N VAL A 112 0.64 -21.78 -30.43
CA VAL A 112 0.29 -21.59 -29.00
C VAL A 112 -1.23 -21.59 -28.81
N ARG A 113 -1.96 -20.83 -29.64
CA ARG A 113 -3.43 -20.78 -29.57
C ARG A 113 -4.08 -22.15 -29.82
N LYS A 114 -3.54 -22.95 -30.74
CA LYS A 114 -4.00 -24.32 -31.00
C LYS A 114 -3.76 -25.22 -29.79
N HIS A 115 -2.57 -25.20 -29.20
CA HIS A 115 -2.24 -26.00 -28.03
C HIS A 115 -3.09 -25.62 -26.80
N VAL A 116 -3.34 -24.33 -26.57
CA VAL A 116 -4.23 -23.86 -25.49
C VAL A 116 -5.65 -24.39 -25.66
N ARG A 117 -6.18 -24.41 -26.89
CA ARG A 117 -7.50 -25.00 -27.18
C ARG A 117 -7.54 -26.50 -26.93
N GLU A 118 -6.50 -27.23 -27.32
CA GLU A 118 -6.41 -28.68 -27.11
C GLU A 118 -6.32 -29.03 -25.62
N VAL A 119 -5.51 -28.30 -24.85
CA VAL A 119 -5.44 -28.44 -23.39
C VAL A 119 -6.80 -28.12 -22.77
N GLY A 120 -7.45 -27.04 -23.18
CA GLY A 120 -8.80 -26.70 -22.73
C GLY A 120 -9.83 -27.79 -23.03
N SER A 121 -9.76 -28.40 -24.23
CA SER A 121 -10.64 -29.50 -24.62
C SER A 121 -10.41 -30.77 -23.81
N MET A 122 -9.15 -31.10 -23.49
CA MET A 122 -8.82 -32.26 -22.65
C MET A 122 -9.29 -32.07 -21.22
N VAL A 123 -9.08 -30.89 -20.63
CA VAL A 123 -9.59 -30.55 -19.31
C VAL A 123 -11.12 -30.62 -19.28
N ALA A 124 -11.79 -30.08 -20.31
CA ALA A 124 -13.24 -30.16 -20.43
C ALA A 124 -13.74 -31.62 -20.57
N LEU A 125 -13.10 -32.45 -21.39
CA LEU A 125 -13.42 -33.89 -21.55
C LEU A 125 -13.19 -34.68 -20.24
N ALA A 126 -12.12 -34.40 -19.51
CA ALA A 126 -11.83 -35.03 -18.23
C ALA A 126 -12.88 -34.66 -17.16
N VAL A 127 -13.37 -33.41 -17.20
CA VAL A 127 -14.42 -32.93 -16.30
C VAL A 127 -15.78 -33.53 -16.68
N VAL A 128 -16.16 -33.49 -17.96
CA VAL A 128 -17.46 -33.99 -18.46
C VAL A 128 -17.60 -35.50 -18.31
N SER A 129 -16.55 -36.28 -18.59
CA SER A 129 -16.56 -37.74 -18.46
C SER A 129 -16.79 -38.23 -17.02
N LYS A 130 -16.66 -37.37 -16.00
CA LYS A 130 -16.74 -37.76 -14.58
C LYS A 130 -17.79 -37.03 -13.73
N ILE A 131 -18.46 -36.00 -14.25
CA ILE A 131 -19.62 -35.37 -13.58
C ILE A 131 -20.80 -36.35 -13.39
N GLY A 132 -20.79 -37.51 -14.05
CA GLY A 132 -21.79 -38.58 -13.85
C GLY A 132 -21.72 -39.35 -12.51
N ALA A 133 -20.79 -39.08 -11.59
CA ALA A 133 -20.70 -39.82 -10.33
C ALA A 133 -20.39 -38.91 -9.11
N LEU A 134 -21.36 -38.81 -8.20
CA LEU A 134 -21.42 -37.87 -7.05
C LEU A 134 -20.42 -38.11 -5.89
N HIS A 135 -19.43 -39.01 -6.00
CA HIS A 135 -18.52 -39.39 -4.89
C HIS A 135 -17.03 -39.06 -5.13
N LEU A 136 -16.72 -38.02 -5.91
CA LEU A 136 -15.44 -37.96 -6.63
C LEU A 136 -14.40 -36.93 -6.14
N ARG A 137 -14.49 -36.31 -4.96
CA ARG A 137 -13.51 -35.26 -4.55
C ARG A 137 -12.05 -35.74 -4.51
N HIS A 138 -11.76 -36.85 -3.83
CA HIS A 138 -10.40 -37.41 -3.79
C HIS A 138 -9.93 -37.97 -5.14
N LYS A 139 -10.87 -38.49 -5.95
CA LYS A 139 -10.57 -38.99 -7.30
C LYS A 139 -10.30 -37.84 -8.27
N ILE A 140 -11.05 -36.73 -8.20
CA ILE A 140 -10.82 -35.50 -8.97
C ILE A 140 -9.45 -34.94 -8.61
N GLN A 141 -9.05 -34.94 -7.33
CA GLN A 141 -7.75 -34.45 -6.92
C GLN A 141 -6.60 -35.34 -7.42
N ALA A 142 -6.76 -36.67 -7.39
CA ALA A 142 -5.78 -37.60 -7.95
C ALA A 142 -5.65 -37.46 -9.48
N ILE A 143 -6.77 -37.25 -10.19
CA ILE A 143 -6.78 -37.07 -11.65
C ILE A 143 -6.25 -35.69 -12.04
N TYR A 144 -6.58 -34.65 -11.28
CA TYR A 144 -6.01 -33.32 -11.47
C TYR A 144 -4.49 -33.37 -11.35
N LYS A 145 -4.00 -34.14 -10.36
CA LYS A 145 -2.57 -34.40 -10.20
C LYS A 145 -1.99 -35.19 -11.38
N ASP A 146 -2.67 -36.21 -11.90
CA ASP A 146 -2.22 -37.02 -13.05
C ASP A 146 -2.20 -36.21 -14.37
N ILE A 147 -3.25 -35.42 -14.63
CA ILE A 147 -3.35 -34.52 -15.78
C ILE A 147 -2.26 -33.44 -15.71
N ILE A 148 -1.98 -32.90 -14.52
CA ILE A 148 -0.96 -31.86 -14.35
C ILE A 148 0.46 -32.43 -14.41
N GLU A 149 0.72 -33.54 -13.72
CA GLU A 149 2.07 -34.05 -13.58
C GLU A 149 2.52 -34.87 -14.78
N ASN A 150 1.62 -35.59 -15.46
CA ASN A 150 2.01 -36.50 -16.54
C ASN A 150 1.61 -35.97 -17.92
N GLU A 151 0.35 -35.58 -18.14
CA GLU A 151 -0.12 -35.14 -19.46
C GLU A 151 0.29 -33.70 -19.79
N LEU A 152 0.19 -32.78 -18.83
CA LEU A 152 0.59 -31.39 -19.03
C LEU A 152 2.11 -31.25 -19.15
N LYS A 153 2.92 -31.97 -18.37
CA LYS A 153 4.40 -31.90 -18.52
C LYS A 153 4.90 -32.49 -19.83
N THR A 154 4.30 -33.59 -20.29
CA THR A 154 4.65 -34.16 -21.61
C THR A 154 4.21 -33.25 -22.75
N ARG A 155 3.02 -32.62 -22.64
CA ARG A 155 2.56 -31.62 -23.59
C ARG A 155 3.34 -30.31 -23.51
N GLU A 156 3.79 -29.89 -22.34
CA GLU A 156 4.59 -28.68 -22.15
C GLU A 156 5.87 -28.77 -22.98
N ASN A 157 6.59 -29.89 -22.90
CA ASN A 157 7.76 -30.13 -23.73
C ASN A 157 7.45 -30.13 -25.23
N GLN A 158 6.29 -30.69 -25.63
CA GLN A 158 5.85 -30.68 -27.02
C GLN A 158 5.48 -29.27 -27.50
N ILE A 159 4.80 -28.48 -26.67
CA ILE A 159 4.43 -27.08 -26.94
C ILE A 159 5.68 -26.22 -27.05
N ILE A 160 6.63 -26.38 -26.13
CA ILE A 160 7.91 -25.66 -26.18
C ILE A 160 8.65 -26.01 -27.46
N LYS A 161 8.73 -27.30 -27.82
CA LYS A 161 9.38 -27.73 -29.06
C LYS A 161 8.68 -27.17 -30.31
N ASP A 162 7.36 -27.31 -30.38
CA ASP A 162 6.57 -26.88 -31.54
C ASP A 162 6.52 -25.35 -31.72
N THR A 163 6.71 -24.60 -30.62
CA THR A 163 6.82 -23.13 -30.65
C THR A 163 8.24 -22.65 -30.94
N LEU A 164 9.27 -23.38 -30.53
CA LEU A 164 10.66 -23.01 -30.78
C LEU A 164 11.14 -23.35 -32.20
N THR A 165 10.64 -24.42 -32.83
CA THR A 165 11.10 -24.84 -34.18
C THR A 165 11.00 -23.74 -35.26
N PRO A 166 9.91 -22.97 -35.38
CA PRO A 166 9.85 -21.86 -36.34
C PRO A 166 10.88 -20.76 -36.08
N LEU A 167 11.23 -20.54 -34.80
CA LEU A 167 12.21 -19.53 -34.38
C LEU A 167 13.64 -19.97 -34.68
N GLU A 168 13.92 -21.25 -34.46
CA GLU A 168 15.21 -21.87 -34.79
C GLU A 168 15.49 -21.78 -36.31
N LEU A 169 14.48 -22.05 -37.13
CA LEU A 169 14.59 -21.94 -38.59
C LEU A 169 14.85 -20.50 -39.04
N PHE A 170 14.19 -19.53 -38.41
CA PHE A 170 14.44 -18.10 -38.64
C PHE A 170 15.87 -17.71 -38.32
N PHE A 171 16.36 -18.08 -37.12
CA PHE A 171 17.72 -17.73 -36.71
C PHE A 171 18.78 -18.36 -37.60
N ARG A 172 18.56 -19.60 -38.06
CA ARG A 172 19.47 -20.27 -39.00
C ARG A 172 19.57 -19.51 -40.33
N ASN A 173 18.42 -19.12 -40.90
CA ASN A 173 18.39 -18.34 -42.14
C ASN A 173 18.95 -16.94 -41.95
N PHE A 174 18.71 -16.31 -40.79
CA PHE A 174 19.27 -15.00 -40.48
C PHE A 174 20.81 -15.04 -40.37
N ILE A 175 21.36 -16.04 -39.69
CA ILE A 175 22.81 -16.25 -39.57
C ILE A 175 23.42 -16.46 -40.95
N GLN A 176 22.80 -17.26 -41.82
CA GLN A 176 23.28 -17.49 -43.18
C GLN A 176 23.38 -16.17 -43.97
N HIS A 177 22.34 -15.35 -43.98
CA HIS A 177 22.37 -14.07 -44.71
C HIS A 177 23.40 -13.09 -44.11
N VAL A 178 23.63 -13.12 -42.79
CA VAL A 178 24.68 -12.30 -42.15
C VAL A 178 26.07 -12.77 -42.57
N SER A 179 26.28 -14.08 -42.73
CA SER A 179 27.53 -14.63 -43.26
C SER A 179 27.77 -14.20 -44.71
N GLU A 180 26.75 -14.27 -45.57
CA GLU A 180 26.83 -13.80 -46.97
C GLU A 180 27.18 -12.30 -47.06
N LEU A 181 26.58 -11.47 -46.20
CA LEU A 181 26.93 -10.05 -46.10
C LEU A 181 28.38 -9.83 -45.64
N SER A 182 28.86 -10.65 -44.69
CA SER A 182 30.25 -10.58 -44.22
C SER A 182 31.25 -10.90 -45.33
N GLU A 183 30.95 -11.87 -46.20
CA GLU A 183 31.79 -12.18 -47.38
C GLU A 183 31.84 -11.01 -48.36
N HIS A 184 30.70 -10.35 -48.62
CA HIS A 184 30.67 -9.16 -49.48
C HIS A 184 31.51 -7.99 -48.92
N ILE A 185 31.48 -7.77 -47.60
CA ILE A 185 32.30 -6.73 -46.95
C ILE A 185 33.80 -7.08 -47.03
N LEU A 186 34.16 -8.36 -46.89
CA LEU A 186 35.54 -8.81 -47.07
C LEU A 186 36.03 -8.61 -48.51
N GLY A 187 35.23 -8.96 -49.51
CA GLY A 187 35.57 -8.73 -50.92
C GLY A 187 35.74 -7.24 -51.26
N LEU A 188 34.94 -6.36 -50.65
CA LEU A 188 35.11 -4.90 -50.74
C LEU A 188 36.46 -4.44 -50.17
N ARG A 189 36.85 -5.00 -49.01
CA ARG A 189 38.14 -4.67 -48.38
C ARG A 189 39.32 -5.11 -49.25
N GLU A 190 39.28 -6.32 -49.80
CA GLU A 190 40.34 -6.83 -50.69
C GLU A 190 40.47 -5.98 -51.96
N ALA A 191 39.36 -5.53 -52.53
CA ALA A 191 39.37 -4.61 -53.67
C ALA A 191 40.02 -3.26 -53.32
N TYR A 192 39.76 -2.75 -52.11
CA TYR A 192 40.39 -1.52 -51.63
C TYR A 192 41.89 -1.68 -51.39
N GLU A 193 42.31 -2.82 -50.82
CA GLU A 193 43.72 -3.14 -50.60
C GLU A 193 44.49 -3.26 -51.93
N LYS A 194 43.91 -3.92 -52.95
CA LYS A 194 44.50 -3.97 -54.31
C LYS A 194 44.65 -2.57 -54.91
N TRP A 195 43.62 -1.73 -54.81
CA TRP A 195 43.66 -0.36 -55.30
C TRP A 195 44.80 0.46 -54.67
N LEU A 196 45.01 0.33 -53.35
CA LEU A 196 46.10 1.02 -52.65
C LEU A 196 47.48 0.57 -53.12
N VAL A 197 47.65 -0.71 -53.45
CA VAL A 197 48.92 -1.25 -53.94
C VAL A 197 49.22 -0.73 -55.35
N GLU A 198 48.24 -0.77 -56.25
CA GLU A 198 48.36 -0.26 -57.63
C GLU A 198 48.63 1.25 -57.66
N TYR A 199 47.97 2.03 -56.80
CA TYR A 199 48.24 3.46 -56.67
C TYR A 199 49.64 3.73 -56.08
N GLY A 200 50.09 2.87 -55.16
CA GLY A 200 51.40 2.95 -54.54
C GLY A 200 52.56 2.61 -55.49
N THR A 201 52.36 1.76 -56.49
CA THR A 201 53.35 1.47 -57.53
C THR A 201 53.46 2.62 -58.53
N VAL A 202 52.34 3.18 -58.98
CA VAL A 202 52.33 4.36 -59.86
C VAL A 202 53.05 5.55 -59.22
N LEU A 203 52.83 5.77 -57.92
CA LEU A 203 53.53 6.82 -57.18
C LEU A 203 55.03 6.56 -57.01
N ARG A 204 55.47 5.30 -57.01
CA ARG A 204 56.89 4.93 -56.88
C ARG A 204 57.63 5.12 -58.19
N ASP A 205 57.01 4.74 -59.31
CA ASP A 205 57.56 4.94 -60.66
C ASP A 205 57.69 6.43 -60.98
N PHE A 206 56.77 7.27 -60.47
CA PHE A 206 56.86 8.74 -60.57
C PHE A 206 58.00 9.37 -59.75
N ILE A 207 58.59 8.67 -58.79
CA ILE A 207 59.66 9.20 -57.91
C ILE A 207 61.05 8.90 -58.47
N GLU A 208 61.21 7.93 -59.37
CA GLU A 208 62.51 7.54 -59.94
C GLU A 208 62.97 8.41 -61.14
N GLU A 209 62.08 9.17 -61.78
CA GLU A 209 62.44 10.12 -62.85
C GLU A 209 62.86 11.51 -62.30
N GLU A 210 64.18 11.70 -62.23
CA GLU A 210 65.04 12.91 -62.10
C GLU A 210 64.51 14.29 -61.63
N SER A 211 65.40 14.98 -60.89
CA SER A 211 65.40 16.40 -60.45
C SER A 211 64.59 16.79 -59.21
N GLY A 212 63.75 15.89 -58.69
CA GLY A 212 62.97 16.14 -57.49
C GLY A 212 63.77 16.19 -56.19
N ALA A 213 65.05 15.80 -56.10
CA ALA A 213 65.73 15.57 -54.81
C ALA A 213 65.72 16.79 -53.85
N SER A 214 65.87 18.01 -54.35
CA SER A 214 65.80 19.23 -53.54
C SER A 214 64.36 19.58 -53.15
N GLU A 215 63.42 19.39 -54.06
CA GLU A 215 61.99 19.61 -53.80
C GLU A 215 61.45 18.53 -52.84
N ILE A 216 61.95 17.31 -52.95
CA ILE A 216 61.74 16.17 -52.05
C ILE A 216 62.36 16.47 -50.70
N GLU A 217 63.55 17.08 -50.62
CA GLU A 217 64.16 17.43 -49.33
C GLU A 217 63.41 18.59 -48.62
N GLU A 218 62.94 19.60 -49.36
CA GLU A 218 62.02 20.62 -48.83
C GLU A 218 60.67 20.03 -48.44
N LEU A 219 60.11 19.14 -49.26
CA LEU A 219 58.89 18.40 -48.95
C LEU A 219 59.09 17.47 -47.76
N LEU A 220 60.28 16.89 -47.55
CA LEU A 220 60.63 16.07 -46.39
C LEU A 220 60.74 16.91 -45.12
N GLN A 221 61.37 18.09 -45.18
CA GLN A 221 61.38 19.03 -44.05
C GLN A 221 59.97 19.50 -43.71
N LYS A 222 59.18 19.86 -44.72
CA LYS A 222 57.77 20.21 -44.54
C LYS A 222 56.96 19.02 -44.03
N ASN A 223 57.26 17.80 -44.46
CA ASN A 223 56.65 16.57 -43.95
C ASN A 223 57.04 16.31 -42.50
N GLN A 224 58.28 16.58 -42.08
CA GLN A 224 58.71 16.52 -40.69
C GLN A 224 58.03 17.58 -39.82
N GLN A 225 57.89 18.81 -40.32
CA GLN A 225 57.13 19.86 -39.65
C GLN A 225 55.64 19.52 -39.54
N LEU A 226 55.04 19.00 -40.61
CA LEU A 226 53.66 18.53 -40.59
C LEU A 226 53.50 17.32 -39.66
N LYS A 227 54.47 16.41 -39.59
CA LYS A 227 54.48 15.29 -38.64
C LYS A 227 54.57 15.76 -37.19
N SER A 228 55.37 16.78 -36.88
CA SER A 228 55.46 17.33 -35.52
C SER A 228 54.19 18.10 -35.14
N GLN A 229 53.59 18.81 -36.09
CA GLN A 229 52.28 19.43 -35.92
C GLN A 229 51.18 18.38 -35.73
N LEU A 230 51.17 17.30 -36.53
CA LEU A 230 50.25 16.17 -36.40
C LEU A 230 50.42 15.50 -35.04
N ALA A 231 51.65 15.22 -34.59
CA ALA A 231 51.90 14.64 -33.26
C ALA A 231 51.42 15.57 -32.13
N GLY A 232 51.56 16.90 -32.29
CA GLY A 232 51.01 17.89 -31.36
C GLY A 232 49.48 17.85 -31.32
N LEU A 233 48.85 17.86 -32.50
CA LEU A 233 47.39 17.76 -32.64
C LEU A 233 46.84 16.42 -32.14
N GLU A 234 47.55 15.31 -32.36
CA GLU A 234 47.22 13.99 -31.83
C GLU A 234 47.24 13.99 -30.31
N LYS A 235 48.26 14.59 -29.70
CA LYS A 235 48.34 14.73 -28.23
C LYS A 235 47.23 15.62 -27.67
N ASP A 236 46.91 16.71 -28.34
CA ASP A 236 45.78 17.58 -27.95
C ASP A 236 44.44 16.86 -28.13
N LEU A 237 44.30 16.04 -29.17
CA LEU A 237 43.12 15.21 -29.43
C LEU A 237 42.99 14.10 -28.38
N GLU A 238 44.08 13.44 -27.98
CA GLU A 238 44.11 12.49 -26.87
C GLU A 238 43.70 13.14 -25.55
N LYS A 239 44.21 14.35 -25.27
CA LYS A 239 43.84 15.12 -24.08
C LYS A 239 42.36 15.52 -24.10
N CYS A 240 41.86 16.03 -25.22
CA CYS A 240 40.44 16.32 -25.38
C CYS A 240 39.58 15.05 -25.30
N SER A 241 40.09 13.90 -25.75
CA SER A 241 39.42 12.61 -25.67
C SER A 241 39.31 12.11 -24.23
N SER A 242 40.39 12.21 -23.44
CA SER A 242 40.37 11.86 -22.02
C SER A 242 39.48 12.79 -21.21
N GLU A 243 39.54 14.10 -21.44
CA GLU A 243 38.65 15.08 -20.81
C GLU A 243 37.17 14.80 -21.18
N ASN A 244 36.88 14.43 -22.43
CA ASN A 244 35.54 14.02 -22.84
C ASN A 244 35.08 12.73 -22.15
N LEU A 245 35.99 11.76 -21.96
CA LEU A 245 35.68 10.52 -21.25
C LEU A 245 35.32 10.81 -19.78
N GLU A 246 36.12 11.64 -19.10
CA GLU A 246 35.86 12.06 -17.72
C GLU A 246 34.52 12.81 -17.59
N LEU A 247 34.25 13.74 -18.51
CA LEU A 247 32.97 14.44 -18.55
C LEU A 247 31.80 13.50 -18.78
N ARG A 248 31.94 12.50 -19.67
CA ARG A 248 30.92 11.46 -19.88
C ARG A 248 30.69 10.62 -18.62
N MET A 249 31.76 10.23 -17.91
CA MET A 249 31.64 9.50 -16.65
C MET A 249 30.90 10.34 -15.61
N LYS A 250 31.24 11.63 -15.49
CA LYS A 250 30.57 12.54 -14.56
C LYS A 250 29.11 12.80 -14.91
N ILE A 251 28.78 12.92 -16.21
CA ILE A 251 27.40 13.00 -16.69
C ILE A 251 26.64 11.73 -16.30
N ASN A 252 27.20 10.54 -16.54
CA ASN A 252 26.56 9.27 -16.17
C ASN A 252 26.32 9.15 -14.66
N GLU A 253 27.26 9.59 -13.84
CA GLU A 253 27.09 9.62 -12.38
C GLU A 253 25.99 10.59 -11.94
N LEU A 254 25.96 11.79 -12.52
CA LEU A 254 24.91 12.77 -12.24
C LEU A 254 23.54 12.28 -12.71
N GLU A 255 23.45 11.64 -13.87
CA GLU A 255 22.23 11.01 -14.37
C GLU A 255 21.77 9.84 -13.49
N ARG A 256 22.70 9.06 -12.94
CA ARG A 256 22.39 8.01 -11.96
C ARG A 256 21.83 8.63 -10.68
N HIS A 257 22.47 9.66 -10.15
CA HIS A 257 21.99 10.35 -8.96
C HIS A 257 20.63 11.03 -9.16
N LEU A 258 20.39 11.63 -10.33
CA LEU A 258 19.08 12.18 -10.70
C LEU A 258 18.03 11.08 -10.79
N ARG A 259 18.35 9.91 -11.37
CA ARG A 259 17.45 8.75 -11.39
C ARG A 259 17.12 8.26 -9.98
N GLU A 260 18.12 8.06 -9.14
CA GLU A 260 17.93 7.65 -7.74
C GLU A 260 17.07 8.66 -6.97
N LYS A 261 17.35 9.96 -7.09
CA LYS A 261 16.55 11.01 -6.43
C LYS A 261 15.12 11.09 -6.94
N THR A 262 14.91 10.91 -8.25
CA THR A 262 13.55 10.89 -8.82
C THR A 262 12.77 9.67 -8.39
N GLU A 263 13.40 8.49 -8.29
CA GLU A 263 12.80 7.28 -7.74
C GLU A 263 12.48 7.41 -6.25
N GLU A 264 13.40 7.96 -5.45
CA GLU A 264 13.16 8.25 -4.02
C GLU A 264 11.97 9.21 -3.84
N LEU A 265 11.92 10.31 -4.60
CA LEU A 265 10.83 11.29 -4.51
C LEU A 265 9.50 10.66 -4.95
N ALA A 266 9.52 9.85 -6.01
CA ALA A 266 8.33 9.12 -6.47
C ALA A 266 7.86 8.10 -5.43
N ALA A 267 8.78 7.40 -4.75
CA ALA A 267 8.45 6.45 -3.68
C ALA A 267 7.85 7.16 -2.46
N GLN A 268 8.42 8.30 -2.04
CA GLN A 268 7.88 9.13 -0.96
C GLN A 268 6.47 9.62 -1.29
N LEU A 269 6.28 10.14 -2.50
CA LEU A 269 4.98 10.64 -2.95
C LEU A 269 3.94 9.52 -3.01
N ARG A 270 4.32 8.32 -3.49
CA ARG A 270 3.45 7.13 -3.47
C ARG A 270 3.06 6.76 -2.03
N ALA A 271 4.02 6.68 -1.10
CA ALA A 271 3.75 6.35 0.29
C ALA A 271 2.80 7.37 0.97
N GLU A 272 2.95 8.66 0.68
CA GLU A 272 2.03 9.69 1.15
C GLU A 272 0.61 9.52 0.60
N TYR A 273 0.48 9.24 -0.69
CA TYR A 273 -0.83 9.00 -1.31
C TYR A 273 -1.47 7.70 -0.82
N ASP A 274 -0.70 6.64 -0.63
CA ASP A 274 -1.18 5.36 -0.09
C ASP A 274 -1.69 5.54 1.34
N SER A 275 -0.97 6.30 2.18
CA SER A 275 -1.40 6.64 3.54
C SER A 275 -2.70 7.46 3.55
N LYS A 276 -2.82 8.45 2.65
CA LYS A 276 -4.07 9.23 2.49
C LYS A 276 -5.22 8.36 1.99
N ILE A 277 -4.98 7.47 1.03
CA ILE A 277 -5.98 6.53 0.52
C ILE A 277 -6.43 5.58 1.62
N GLU A 278 -5.52 5.05 2.43
CA GLU A 278 -5.88 4.20 3.55
C GLU A 278 -6.71 4.96 4.60
N GLY A 279 -6.36 6.21 4.90
CA GLY A 279 -7.15 7.10 5.75
C GLY A 279 -8.57 7.31 5.23
N TYR A 280 -8.72 7.70 3.96
CA TYR A 280 -10.03 7.86 3.33
C TYR A 280 -10.81 6.55 3.25
N THR A 281 -10.15 5.42 3.03
CA THR A 281 -10.79 4.10 3.00
C THR A 281 -11.38 3.75 4.38
N LYS A 282 -10.64 3.98 5.47
CA LYS A 282 -11.13 3.80 6.84
C LYS A 282 -12.30 4.72 7.15
N GLU A 283 -12.24 5.98 6.72
CA GLU A 283 -13.33 6.94 6.90
C GLU A 283 -14.58 6.52 6.12
N ILE A 284 -14.45 6.09 4.86
CA ILE A 284 -15.54 5.56 4.06
C ILE A 284 -16.16 4.33 4.73
N MET A 285 -15.36 3.37 5.21
CA MET A 285 -15.88 2.19 5.92
C MET A 285 -16.67 2.59 7.18
N HIS A 286 -16.16 3.53 7.95
CA HIS A 286 -16.83 4.01 9.16
C HIS A 286 -18.12 4.78 8.84
N LEU A 287 -18.13 5.59 7.78
CA LEU A 287 -19.34 6.28 7.30
C LEU A 287 -20.38 5.30 6.76
N GLN A 288 -19.96 4.28 6.01
CA GLN A 288 -20.83 3.19 5.54
C GLN A 288 -21.44 2.42 6.70
N GLN A 289 -20.67 2.13 7.75
CA GLN A 289 -21.17 1.48 8.96
C GLN A 289 -22.22 2.35 9.67
N LYS A 290 -21.95 3.65 9.84
CA LYS A 290 -22.92 4.60 10.41
C LYS A 290 -24.20 4.69 9.57
N LEU A 291 -24.07 4.70 8.25
CA LEU A 291 -25.21 4.66 7.32
C LEU A 291 -26.03 3.40 7.51
N ALA A 292 -25.40 2.23 7.55
CA ALA A 292 -26.08 0.95 7.76
C ALA A 292 -26.80 0.88 9.12
N ASP A 293 -26.19 1.41 10.18
CA ASP A 293 -26.82 1.47 11.51
C ASP A 293 -28.01 2.44 11.52
N LYS A 294 -27.90 3.58 10.83
CA LYS A 294 -29.03 4.52 10.66
C LYS A 294 -30.14 3.96 9.78
N GLU A 295 -29.83 3.20 8.74
CA GLU A 295 -30.82 2.48 7.93
C GLU A 295 -31.56 1.43 8.74
N LYS A 296 -30.87 0.69 9.62
CA LYS A 296 -31.52 -0.23 10.57
C LYS A 296 -32.45 0.52 11.52
N GLU A 297 -31.99 1.62 12.11
CA GLU A 297 -32.81 2.45 13.00
C GLU A 297 -34.06 2.99 12.28
N ILE A 298 -33.92 3.48 11.05
CA ILE A 298 -35.05 3.92 10.21
C ILE A 298 -36.01 2.76 9.95
N ASN A 299 -35.50 1.58 9.57
CA ASN A 299 -36.34 0.41 9.32
C ASN A 299 -37.10 -0.02 10.59
N ASP A 300 -36.47 0.01 11.76
CA ASP A 300 -37.11 -0.26 13.04
C ASP A 300 -38.19 0.77 13.36
N LEU A 301 -37.94 2.05 13.11
CA LEU A 301 -38.92 3.11 13.27
C LEU A 301 -40.09 2.97 12.29
N VAL A 302 -39.83 2.63 11.02
CA VAL A 302 -40.88 2.37 10.02
C VAL A 302 -41.73 1.16 10.43
N ASN A 303 -41.10 0.11 10.95
CA ASN A 303 -41.83 -1.06 11.45
C ASN A 303 -42.68 -0.72 12.68
N LYS A 304 -42.17 0.09 13.61
CA LYS A 304 -42.93 0.62 14.75
C LYS A 304 -44.08 1.50 14.29
N MET A 305 -43.86 2.40 13.33
CA MET A 305 -44.92 3.22 12.74
C MET A 305 -46.01 2.36 12.12
N ARG A 306 -45.66 1.37 11.29
CA ARG A 306 -46.64 0.43 10.72
C ARG A 306 -47.40 -0.37 11.78
N ALA A 307 -46.74 -0.75 12.88
CA ALA A 307 -47.40 -1.41 14.00
C ALA A 307 -48.38 -0.46 14.69
N LEU A 308 -47.97 0.78 14.97
CA LEU A 308 -48.83 1.81 15.54
C LEU A 308 -49.99 2.18 14.61
N GLU A 309 -49.77 2.26 13.29
CA GLU A 309 -50.83 2.46 12.29
C GLU A 309 -51.84 1.31 12.32
N LYS A 310 -51.39 0.05 12.43
CA LYS A 310 -52.28 -1.09 12.58
C LYS A 310 -53.06 -1.05 13.89
N GLU A 311 -52.43 -0.71 15.00
CA GLU A 311 -53.12 -0.54 16.28
C GLU A 311 -54.10 0.63 16.24
N PHE A 312 -53.75 1.73 15.56
CA PHE A 312 -54.64 2.86 15.32
C PHE A 312 -55.85 2.48 14.47
N LEU A 313 -55.68 1.66 13.43
CA LEU A 313 -56.78 1.11 12.64
C LEU A 313 -57.68 0.13 13.42
N LYS A 314 -57.14 -0.55 14.45
CA LYS A 314 -57.93 -1.43 15.32
C LYS A 314 -58.71 -0.67 16.39
N MET A 315 -58.35 0.58 16.66
CA MET A 315 -59.16 1.39 17.56
C MET A 315 -60.51 1.70 16.89
N PRO A 316 -61.64 1.51 17.60
CA PRO A 316 -62.95 1.82 17.06
C PRO A 316 -62.99 3.29 16.63
N GLY A 317 -63.58 3.55 15.46
CA GLY A 317 -63.64 4.89 14.89
C GLY A 317 -64.27 5.87 15.88
N LEU A 318 -63.94 7.16 15.79
CA LEU A 318 -64.44 8.18 16.72
C LEU A 318 -65.96 8.11 16.90
N GLU A 319 -66.70 7.74 15.84
CA GLU A 319 -68.16 7.56 15.88
C GLU A 319 -68.61 6.30 16.65
N GLU A 320 -67.89 5.18 16.53
CA GLU A 320 -68.16 3.97 17.32
C GLU A 320 -67.80 4.18 18.79
N LEU A 321 -66.68 4.85 19.05
CA LEU A 321 -66.25 5.21 20.39
C LEU A 321 -67.23 6.22 21.02
N LYS A 322 -67.71 7.20 20.26
CA LYS A 322 -68.77 8.13 20.66
C LYS A 322 -70.07 7.39 20.96
N LYS A 323 -70.46 6.41 20.13
CA LYS A 323 -71.64 5.56 20.39
C LYS A 323 -71.49 4.72 21.66
N ILE A 324 -70.31 4.16 21.91
CA ILE A 324 -69.99 3.45 23.17
C ILE A 324 -70.03 4.42 24.35
N TYR A 325 -69.52 5.64 24.20
CA TYR A 325 -69.55 6.65 25.26
C TYR A 325 -70.95 7.19 25.51
N GLU A 326 -71.77 7.40 24.47
CA GLU A 326 -73.18 7.79 24.57
C GLU A 326 -74.00 6.69 25.24
N GLN A 327 -73.80 5.41 24.88
CA GLN A 327 -74.41 4.27 25.56
C GLN A 327 -73.98 4.20 27.03
N ARG A 328 -72.69 4.37 27.32
CA ARG A 328 -72.20 4.46 28.70
C ARG A 328 -72.70 5.68 29.43
N LEU A 329 -72.96 6.79 28.74
CA LEU A 329 -73.56 7.99 29.31
C LEU A 329 -75.01 7.70 29.69
N GLU A 330 -75.80 7.10 28.80
CA GLU A 330 -77.18 6.69 29.07
C GLU A 330 -77.27 5.64 30.18
N GLU A 331 -76.34 4.68 30.24
CA GLU A 331 -76.24 3.71 31.33
C GLU A 331 -75.89 4.40 32.65
N LYS A 332 -74.94 5.35 32.62
CA LYS A 332 -74.60 6.17 33.79
C LYS A 332 -75.73 7.10 34.19
N ASP A 333 -76.49 7.65 33.26
CA ASP A 333 -77.64 8.50 33.54
C ASP A 333 -78.77 7.68 34.17
N LYS A 334 -79.04 6.47 33.66
CA LYS A 334 -79.95 5.50 34.32
C LYS A 334 -79.46 5.11 35.70
N LEU A 335 -78.15 4.89 35.87
CA LEU A 335 -77.54 4.59 37.16
C LEU A 335 -77.59 5.81 38.09
N ILE A 336 -77.44 7.03 37.57
CA ILE A 336 -77.58 8.27 38.32
C ILE A 336 -79.05 8.49 38.71
N GLU A 337 -80.01 8.14 37.87
CA GLU A 337 -81.44 8.16 38.20
C GLU A 337 -81.76 7.17 39.32
N GLN A 338 -81.23 5.95 39.21
CA GLN A 338 -81.34 4.91 40.23
C GLN A 338 -80.66 5.33 41.53
N LEU A 339 -79.41 5.80 41.47
CA LEU A 339 -78.66 6.30 42.61
C LEU A 339 -79.29 7.57 43.16
N LYS A 340 -79.92 8.44 42.38
CA LYS A 340 -80.68 9.60 42.90
C LYS A 340 -81.94 9.13 43.63
N SER A 341 -82.62 8.09 43.14
CA SER A 341 -83.76 7.49 43.86
C SER A 341 -83.32 6.77 45.15
N GLU A 342 -82.17 6.10 45.15
CA GLU A 342 -81.56 5.49 46.34
C GLU A 342 -80.95 6.54 47.28
N LEU A 343 -80.43 7.65 46.72
CA LEU A 343 -79.87 8.77 47.45
C LEU A 343 -81.01 9.57 48.07
N ASP A 344 -82.13 9.85 47.41
CA ASP A 344 -83.31 10.46 48.06
C ASP A 344 -83.90 9.54 49.15
N ALA A 345 -83.76 8.21 49.01
CA ALA A 345 -84.07 7.25 50.08
C ALA A 345 -83.00 7.19 51.21
N ARG A 346 -81.75 7.64 50.95
CA ARG A 346 -80.63 7.67 51.90
C ARG A 346 -80.21 9.09 52.34
N VAL A 347 -80.80 10.14 51.81
CA VAL A 347 -80.49 11.58 52.06
C VAL A 347 -80.96 12.03 53.44
N GLY A 348 -81.39 11.08 54.28
CA GLY A 348 -81.29 11.23 55.72
C GLY A 348 -79.86 11.26 56.29
N SER A 349 -78.80 10.82 55.58
CA SER A 349 -77.46 10.66 56.19
C SER A 349 -76.38 11.62 55.66
N ARG A 350 -76.02 12.56 56.54
CA ARG A 350 -74.94 13.58 56.51
C ARG A 350 -73.54 13.08 56.12
N GLU A 351 -73.32 11.77 56.10
CA GLU A 351 -72.00 11.11 56.02
C GLU A 351 -71.34 11.18 54.63
N LEU A 352 -72.10 11.34 53.55
CA LEU A 352 -71.53 11.36 52.19
C LEU A 352 -70.81 12.68 51.89
N VAL A 353 -71.32 13.78 52.45
CA VAL A 353 -70.73 15.12 52.30
C VAL A 353 -69.38 15.20 53.03
N ASP A 354 -69.26 14.52 54.17
CA ASP A 354 -68.02 14.52 54.95
C ASP A 354 -66.92 13.71 54.25
N LYS A 355 -67.25 12.59 53.60
CA LYS A 355 -66.28 11.80 52.81
C LYS A 355 -65.73 12.57 51.61
N TYR A 356 -66.56 13.37 50.93
CA TYR A 356 -66.09 14.19 49.80
C TYR A 356 -65.10 15.27 50.26
N LYS A 357 -65.38 15.92 51.39
CA LYS A 357 -64.48 16.92 51.98
C LYS A 357 -63.14 16.30 52.36
N GLU A 358 -63.14 15.10 52.96
CA GLU A 358 -61.91 14.41 53.36
C GLU A 358 -61.00 14.07 52.15
N VAL A 359 -61.58 13.58 51.06
CA VAL A 359 -60.83 13.25 49.84
C VAL A 359 -60.20 14.49 49.20
N TYR A 360 -60.94 15.60 49.17
CA TYR A 360 -60.43 16.87 48.63
C TYR A 360 -59.27 17.42 49.47
N SER A 361 -59.35 17.31 50.79
CA SER A 361 -58.25 17.68 51.69
C SER A 361 -56.98 16.86 51.43
N LYS A 362 -57.11 15.54 51.21
CA LYS A 362 -55.98 14.65 50.89
C LYS A 362 -55.33 14.98 49.54
N TYR A 363 -56.12 15.39 48.55
CA TYR A 363 -55.58 15.81 47.25
C TYR A 363 -54.72 17.07 47.37
N ILE A 364 -55.17 18.06 48.14
CA ILE A 364 -54.42 19.31 48.36
C ILE A 364 -53.09 19.01 49.07
N SER A 365 -53.10 18.19 50.12
CA SER A 365 -51.87 17.86 50.85
C SER A 365 -50.83 17.15 49.96
N LEU A 366 -51.27 16.20 49.13
CA LEU A 366 -50.38 15.50 48.19
C LEU A 366 -49.84 16.42 47.08
N SER A 367 -50.63 17.41 46.66
CA SER A 367 -50.17 18.41 45.69
C SER A 367 -49.11 19.34 46.28
N GLU A 368 -49.27 19.72 47.55
CA GLU A 368 -48.27 20.53 48.26
C GLU A 368 -46.97 19.75 48.50
N GLU A 369 -47.08 18.48 48.89
CA GLU A 369 -45.94 17.58 49.07
C GLU A 369 -45.13 17.41 47.77
N ASN A 370 -45.79 17.20 46.63
CA ASN A 370 -45.13 17.15 45.32
C ASN A 370 -44.40 18.46 44.95
N ARG A 371 -44.94 19.60 45.38
CA ARG A 371 -44.30 20.90 45.15
C ARG A 371 -43.02 21.04 46.00
N LEU A 372 -43.06 20.60 47.25
CA LEU A 372 -41.90 20.60 48.14
C LEU A 372 -40.81 19.65 47.62
N LEU A 373 -41.16 18.42 47.23
CA LEU A 373 -40.22 17.45 46.66
C LEU A 373 -39.54 17.97 45.38
N LYS A 374 -40.28 18.67 44.50
CA LYS A 374 -39.67 19.33 43.33
C LYS A 374 -38.65 20.40 43.73
N GLY A 375 -38.95 21.18 44.77
CA GLY A 375 -38.03 22.18 45.32
C GLY A 375 -36.75 21.55 45.89
N GLU A 376 -36.88 20.42 46.59
CA GLU A 376 -35.74 19.66 47.12
C GLU A 376 -34.85 19.11 45.99
N ILE A 377 -35.45 18.55 44.93
CA ILE A 377 -34.70 18.07 43.76
C ILE A 377 -33.91 19.21 43.09
N GLU A 378 -34.50 20.39 42.96
CA GLU A 378 -33.83 21.57 42.40
C GLU A 378 -32.69 22.05 43.30
N GLY A 379 -32.88 22.00 44.62
CA GLY A 379 -31.84 22.27 45.61
C GLY A 379 -30.65 21.30 45.48
N LEU A 380 -30.94 20.00 45.44
CA LEU A 380 -29.94 18.94 45.26
C LEU A 380 -29.18 19.07 43.94
N LYS A 381 -29.85 19.49 42.85
CA LYS A 381 -29.16 19.77 41.57
C LYS A 381 -28.15 20.91 41.69
N LYS A 382 -28.56 22.03 42.28
CA LYS A 382 -27.66 23.18 42.51
C LYS A 382 -26.48 22.81 43.41
N GLU A 383 -26.72 21.96 44.42
CA GLU A 383 -25.65 21.45 45.27
C GLU A 383 -24.70 20.53 44.49
N ASN A 384 -25.22 19.64 43.64
CA ASN A 384 -24.41 18.79 42.76
C ASN A 384 -23.52 19.62 41.82
N ASP A 385 -24.07 20.70 41.24
CA ASP A 385 -23.30 21.62 40.38
C ASP A 385 -22.19 22.33 41.17
N LYS A 386 -22.48 22.79 42.40
CA LYS A 386 -21.46 23.37 43.29
C LYS A 386 -20.35 22.35 43.59
N LEU A 387 -20.72 21.13 43.99
CA LEU A 387 -19.78 20.05 44.26
C LEU A 387 -18.94 19.70 43.03
N ARG A 388 -19.52 19.69 41.82
CA ARG A 388 -18.76 19.50 40.57
C ARG A 388 -17.73 20.60 40.36
N THR A 389 -18.09 21.86 40.61
CA THR A 389 -17.11 22.97 40.49
C THR A 389 -16.02 22.90 41.56
N GLU A 390 -16.35 22.48 42.79
CA GLU A 390 -15.36 22.26 43.86
C GLU A 390 -14.43 21.10 43.52
N ILE A 391 -14.95 19.98 43.00
CA ILE A 391 -14.15 18.84 42.53
C ILE A 391 -13.18 19.29 41.43
N SER A 392 -13.62 20.11 40.46
CA SER A 392 -12.72 20.65 39.44
C SER A 392 -11.59 21.47 40.06
N LYS A 393 -11.91 22.38 40.99
CA LYS A 393 -10.90 23.20 41.68
C LYS A 393 -9.94 22.35 42.53
N LEU A 394 -10.44 21.32 43.19
CA LEU A 394 -9.62 20.39 43.97
C LEU A 394 -8.71 19.55 43.06
N LYS A 395 -9.18 19.20 41.87
CA LYS A 395 -8.38 18.49 40.86
C LYS A 395 -7.23 19.35 40.34
N ASP A 396 -7.48 20.63 40.09
CA ASP A 396 -6.43 21.57 39.68
C ASP A 396 -5.40 21.75 40.81
N LYS A 397 -5.84 21.95 42.06
CA LYS A 397 -4.97 21.99 43.24
C LYS A 397 -4.17 20.69 43.46
N LEU A 398 -4.74 19.53 43.12
CA LEU A 398 -4.02 18.25 43.18
C LEU A 398 -2.89 18.19 42.16
N SER A 399 -3.10 18.71 40.95
CA SER A 399 -2.02 18.80 39.95
C SER A 399 -0.91 19.78 40.38
N GLU A 400 -1.24 20.86 41.09
CA GLU A 400 -0.26 21.75 41.72
C GLU A 400 0.50 21.04 42.85
N ALA A 401 -0.18 20.22 43.66
CA ALA A 401 0.45 19.43 44.71
C ALA A 401 1.44 18.39 44.16
N ALA A 402 1.16 17.81 42.98
CA ALA A 402 2.10 16.90 42.32
C ALA A 402 3.44 17.59 41.97
N SER A 403 3.41 18.88 41.60
CA SER A 403 4.64 19.66 41.39
C SER A 403 5.37 20.00 42.71
N LEU A 404 4.64 20.08 43.83
CA LEU A 404 5.22 20.28 45.16
C LEU A 404 5.92 19.01 45.66
N GLU A 405 5.55 17.83 45.17
CA GLU A 405 6.20 16.57 45.51
C GLU A 405 7.61 16.45 44.91
N GLU A 406 7.82 16.99 43.70
CA GLU A 406 9.16 17.18 43.12
C GLU A 406 10.01 18.14 43.96
N ILE A 407 9.42 19.24 44.42
CA ILE A 407 10.09 20.21 45.31
C ILE A 407 10.44 19.55 46.65
N ARG A 408 9.53 18.76 47.24
CA ARG A 408 9.75 18.03 48.48
C ARG A 408 10.92 17.05 48.34
N ARG A 409 10.99 16.30 47.23
CA ARG A 409 12.10 15.36 46.95
C ARG A 409 13.46 16.07 46.90
N VAL A 410 13.52 17.25 46.30
CA VAL A 410 14.74 18.07 46.26
C VAL A 410 15.13 18.56 47.66
N TYR A 411 14.15 18.94 48.49
CA TYR A 411 14.43 19.38 49.87
C TYR A 411 14.82 18.22 50.79
N GLU A 412 14.22 17.04 50.67
CA GLU A 412 14.62 15.83 51.42
C GLU A 412 16.05 15.43 51.09
N GLN A 413 16.45 15.51 49.82
CA GLN A 413 17.84 15.30 49.43
C GLN A 413 18.78 16.31 50.11
N LYS A 414 18.46 17.62 50.03
CA LYS A 414 19.27 18.67 50.68
C LYS A 414 19.33 18.50 52.21
N LEU A 415 18.26 18.02 52.84
CA LEU A 415 18.23 17.77 54.28
C LEU A 415 19.17 16.61 54.63
N SER A 416 19.12 15.52 53.87
CA SER A 416 20.02 14.37 54.06
C SER A 416 21.49 14.75 53.88
N GLU A 417 21.81 15.58 52.87
CA GLU A 417 23.15 16.13 52.68
C GLU A 417 23.60 16.95 53.88
N LYS A 418 22.72 17.82 54.42
CA LYS A 418 23.03 18.61 55.62
C LYS A 418 23.16 17.77 56.88
N GLU A 419 22.39 16.70 57.02
CA GLU A 419 22.54 15.73 58.11
C GLU A 419 23.90 15.03 58.05
N THR A 420 24.34 14.60 56.86
CA THR A 420 25.69 14.03 56.71
C THR A 420 26.78 15.05 57.07
N GLU A 421 26.63 16.31 56.67
CA GLU A 421 27.56 17.38 57.03
C GLU A 421 27.56 17.66 58.54
N ILE A 422 26.39 17.65 59.19
CA ILE A 422 26.28 17.78 60.65
C ILE A 422 26.94 16.59 61.37
N THR A 423 26.76 15.36 60.89
CA THR A 423 27.42 14.20 61.50
C THR A 423 28.94 14.28 61.35
N ALA A 424 29.45 14.71 60.20
CA ALA A 424 30.88 14.93 59.99
C ALA A 424 31.43 16.03 60.92
N LEU A 425 30.72 17.15 61.06
CA LEU A 425 31.10 18.23 61.97
C LEU A 425 31.05 17.80 63.44
N LYS A 426 30.05 17.01 63.85
CA LYS A 426 29.98 16.44 65.21
C LYS A 426 31.17 15.54 65.48
N ASN A 427 31.54 14.67 64.54
CA ASN A 427 32.73 13.82 64.68
C ASN A 427 34.01 14.67 64.79
N LYS A 428 34.13 15.74 63.98
CA LYS A 428 35.25 16.69 64.07
C LYS A 428 35.34 17.37 65.43
N ILE A 429 34.20 17.75 66.02
CA ILE A 429 34.15 18.35 67.36
C ILE A 429 34.62 17.34 68.41
N VAL A 430 34.20 16.07 68.31
CA VAL A 430 34.66 15.02 69.22
C VAL A 430 36.17 14.82 69.11
N GLU A 431 36.73 14.73 67.89
CA GLU A 431 38.18 14.67 67.66
C GLU A 431 38.92 15.87 68.27
N LEU A 432 38.37 17.08 68.11
CA LEU A 432 38.96 18.28 68.69
C LEU A 432 38.87 18.28 70.22
N GLN A 433 37.78 17.79 70.80
CA GLN A 433 37.63 17.63 72.25
C GLN A 433 38.62 16.60 72.81
N GLU A 434 38.86 15.50 72.11
CA GLU A 434 39.92 14.53 72.47
C GLU A 434 41.31 15.17 72.39
N SER A 435 41.58 15.99 71.38
CA SER A 435 42.84 16.74 71.26
C SER A 435 43.01 17.81 72.35
N LEU A 436 41.92 18.43 72.80
CA LEU A 436 41.92 19.34 73.94
C LEU A 436 42.20 18.59 75.24
N ALA A 437 41.62 17.41 75.43
CA ALA A 437 41.88 16.57 76.60
C ALA A 437 43.35 16.11 76.67
N THR A 438 43.99 15.80 75.53
CA THR A 438 45.43 15.49 75.49
C THR A 438 46.29 16.72 75.78
N LEU A 439 45.92 17.90 75.26
CA LEU A 439 46.58 19.17 75.60
C LEU A 439 46.40 19.57 77.07
N GLU A 440 45.25 19.29 77.68
CA GLU A 440 45.02 19.47 79.11
C GLU A 440 45.84 18.49 79.96
N GLY A 441 46.06 17.26 79.48
CA GLY A 441 47.01 16.31 80.06
C GLY A 441 48.44 16.88 80.06
N LEU A 442 48.90 17.39 78.91
CA LEU A 442 50.20 18.07 78.79
C LEU A 442 50.30 19.33 79.66
N ARG A 443 49.20 20.07 79.82
CA ARG A 443 49.14 21.24 80.71
C ARG A 443 49.30 20.84 82.18
N LYS A 444 48.70 19.73 82.60
CA LYS A 444 48.88 19.19 83.96
C LYS A 444 50.30 18.67 84.19
N GLU A 445 50.94 18.10 83.17
CA GLU A 445 52.37 17.77 83.21
C GLU A 445 53.26 19.02 83.31
N PHE A 446 52.91 20.10 82.60
CA PHE A 446 53.55 21.42 82.75
C PHE A 446 53.34 22.03 84.14
N GLU A 447 52.16 21.88 84.75
CA GLU A 447 51.91 22.31 86.13
C GLU A 447 52.71 21.48 87.14
N ALA A 448 52.85 20.16 86.93
CA ALA A 448 53.70 19.31 87.77
C ALA A 448 55.20 19.69 87.66
N ILE A 449 55.65 20.10 86.47
CA ILE A 449 57.01 20.64 86.25
C ILE A 449 57.16 22.02 86.90
N LYS A 450 56.11 22.85 86.89
CA LYS A 450 56.08 24.17 87.53
C LYS A 450 56.11 24.08 89.06
N ASP A 451 55.43 23.10 89.65
CA ASP A 451 55.43 22.85 91.10
C ASP A 451 56.77 22.26 91.61
N LEU A 452 57.58 21.69 90.71
CA LEU A 452 58.95 21.22 91.00
C LEU A 452 59.99 22.35 91.02
N VAL A 453 59.70 23.56 90.54
CA VAL A 453 60.74 24.58 90.22
C VAL A 453 60.65 25.90 90.99
N GLY A 454 59.66 26.20 91.84
CA GLY A 454 59.88 27.41 92.65
C GLY A 454 58.82 27.93 93.59
N LYS A 455 59.22 27.99 94.85
CA LYS A 455 59.21 29.23 95.64
C LYS A 455 60.59 29.39 96.28
N PRO A 456 61.10 30.60 96.61
CA PRO A 456 60.50 31.94 96.57
C PRO A 456 61.35 32.89 95.67
N THR A 457 61.12 34.19 95.45
CA THR A 457 60.90 35.30 96.38
C THR A 457 60.78 36.61 95.57
N THR A 458 60.04 37.57 96.12
CA THR A 458 60.22 39.05 96.06
C THR A 458 60.08 39.86 94.75
N THR A 459 59.15 40.81 94.87
CA THR A 459 59.17 42.24 94.48
C THR A 459 58.95 42.67 93.03
N VAL A 460 58.30 43.83 92.97
CA VAL A 460 58.22 44.83 91.88
C VAL A 460 56.94 44.77 91.04
N SER A 461 56.00 45.65 91.39
CA SER A 461 55.12 46.33 90.41
C SER A 461 56.02 47.23 89.56
N PRO A 462 55.86 47.32 88.23
CA PRO A 462 54.81 48.20 87.70
C PRO A 462 54.17 47.70 86.39
N GLU A 463 52.99 48.26 86.08
CA GLU A 463 52.52 48.53 84.70
C GLU A 463 52.71 47.43 83.63
N VAL A 464 51.65 46.61 83.43
CA VAL A 464 51.49 45.75 82.24
C VAL A 464 50.02 45.90 81.77
N PRO A 465 49.74 46.03 80.45
CA PRO A 465 48.95 47.13 79.93
C PRO A 465 47.43 46.86 79.97
N MET A 466 46.67 47.85 80.46
CA MET A 466 45.20 47.94 80.36
C MET A 466 44.68 47.68 78.93
N GLU A 467 45.48 47.98 77.90
CA GLU A 467 45.20 47.66 76.50
C GLU A 467 45.00 46.17 76.23
N GLY A 468 45.71 45.27 76.91
CA GLY A 468 45.56 43.82 76.71
C GLY A 468 44.20 43.30 77.18
N TYR A 469 43.76 43.74 78.36
CA TYR A 469 42.45 43.38 78.90
C TYR A 469 41.30 44.04 78.13
N LYS A 470 41.49 45.29 77.68
CA LYS A 470 40.51 45.95 76.80
C LYS A 470 40.36 45.21 75.47
N ARG A 471 41.46 44.75 74.86
CA ARG A 471 41.39 43.94 73.63
C ARG A 471 40.65 42.63 73.85
N ILE A 472 40.97 41.89 74.91
CA ILE A 472 40.26 40.64 75.24
C ILE A 472 38.76 40.90 75.48
N LEU A 473 38.40 41.99 76.16
CA LEU A 473 37.00 42.35 76.39
C LEU A 473 36.29 42.79 75.10
N GLU A 474 36.96 43.51 74.20
CA GLU A 474 36.40 43.88 72.90
C GLU A 474 36.22 42.65 72.00
N ASP A 475 37.19 41.72 72.02
CA ASP A 475 37.12 40.45 71.29
C ASP A 475 35.96 39.58 71.80
N LEU A 476 35.80 39.44 73.12
CA LEU A 476 34.67 38.73 73.73
C LEU A 476 33.33 39.39 73.41
N LYS A 477 33.27 40.73 73.41
CA LYS A 477 32.06 41.47 73.05
C LYS A 477 31.70 41.25 71.58
N ASN A 478 32.68 41.28 70.69
CA ASN A 478 32.49 40.99 69.26
C ASN A 478 32.04 39.54 69.05
N GLU A 479 32.61 38.59 69.80
CA GLU A 479 32.20 37.19 69.75
C GLU A 479 30.76 37.01 70.24
N ILE A 480 30.35 37.66 71.33
CA ILE A 480 28.97 37.66 71.83
C ILE A 480 28.00 38.27 70.82
N ILE A 481 28.38 39.36 70.14
CA ILE A 481 27.57 39.95 69.06
C ILE A 481 27.42 38.93 67.92
N SER A 482 28.51 38.29 67.49
CA SER A 482 28.46 37.29 66.42
C SER A 482 27.60 36.07 66.79
N LEU A 483 27.66 35.62 68.05
CA LEU A 483 26.86 34.50 68.53
C LEU A 483 25.37 34.86 68.63
N ARG A 484 25.04 36.11 68.98
CA ARG A 484 23.65 36.59 68.97
C ARG A 484 23.11 36.68 67.56
N GLU A 485 23.89 37.18 66.61
CA GLU A 485 23.49 37.22 65.19
C GLU A 485 23.25 35.80 64.66
N GLN A 486 24.14 34.85 64.97
CA GLN A 486 23.96 33.45 64.60
C GLN A 486 22.72 32.82 65.26
N LEU A 487 22.42 33.16 66.52
CA LEU A 487 21.23 32.67 67.22
C LEU A 487 19.94 33.19 66.56
N VAL A 488 19.87 34.49 66.23
CA VAL A 488 18.72 35.10 65.55
C VAL A 488 18.52 34.48 64.18
N GLU A 489 19.60 34.28 63.43
CA GLU A 489 19.54 33.63 62.12
C GLU A 489 19.04 32.18 62.22
N ARG A 490 19.48 31.44 63.24
CA ARG A 490 18.97 30.08 63.49
C ARG A 490 17.51 30.07 63.93
N GLN A 491 17.07 31.02 64.74
CA GLN A 491 15.65 31.14 65.13
C GLN A 491 14.77 31.46 63.91
N ARG A 492 15.24 32.32 63.01
CA ARG A 492 14.54 32.61 61.75
C ARG A 492 14.42 31.36 60.89
N LYS A 493 15.50 30.60 60.72
CA LYS A 493 15.48 29.32 59.98
C LYS A 493 14.57 28.30 60.62
N ALA A 494 14.54 28.21 61.95
CA ALA A 494 13.64 27.31 62.67
C ALA A 494 12.17 27.67 62.40
N ALA A 495 11.80 28.95 62.50
CA ALA A 495 10.44 29.41 62.20
C ALA A 495 10.03 29.16 60.73
N GLU A 496 10.96 29.36 59.79
CA GLU A 496 10.73 29.03 58.38
C GLU A 496 10.52 27.54 58.13
N LEU A 497 11.26 26.67 58.84
CA LEU A 497 11.09 25.23 58.77
C LEU A 497 9.77 24.78 59.41
N GLU A 498 9.38 25.33 60.56
CA GLU A 498 8.09 25.05 61.19
C GLU A 498 6.91 25.41 60.27
N ALA A 499 6.98 26.57 59.61
CA ALA A 499 5.97 26.97 58.64
C ALA A 499 5.89 25.97 57.46
N LYS A 500 7.03 25.48 56.96
CA LYS A 500 7.06 24.46 55.89
C LYS A 500 6.49 23.12 56.35
N VAL A 501 6.80 22.67 57.56
CA VAL A 501 6.23 21.44 58.13
C VAL A 501 4.72 21.53 58.20
N LYS A 502 4.17 22.66 58.66
CA LYS A 502 2.72 22.86 58.73
C LYS A 502 2.05 22.80 57.35
N VAL A 503 2.67 23.39 56.33
CA VAL A 503 2.18 23.28 54.94
C VAL A 503 2.20 21.83 54.45
N TYR A 504 3.23 21.06 54.77
CA TYR A 504 3.29 19.64 54.41
C TYR A 504 2.25 18.80 55.15
N GLU A 505 1.97 19.08 56.43
CA GLU A 505 0.88 18.42 57.17
C GLU A 505 -0.48 18.68 56.52
N ASP A 506 -0.77 19.93 56.14
CA ASP A 506 -2.01 20.28 55.45
C ASP A 506 -2.14 19.57 54.09
N GLN A 507 -1.03 19.45 53.34
CA GLN A 507 -0.99 18.69 52.08
C GLN A 507 -1.26 17.20 52.28
N ILE A 508 -0.66 16.60 53.31
CA ILE A 508 -0.89 15.18 53.65
C ILE A 508 -2.36 14.94 53.99
N ASN A 509 -2.97 15.83 54.78
CA ASN A 509 -4.38 15.72 55.13
C ASN A 509 -5.28 15.80 53.88
N LEU A 510 -5.01 16.73 52.97
CA LEU A 510 -5.75 16.85 51.72
C LEU A 510 -5.63 15.58 50.84
N LEU A 511 -4.42 15.03 50.73
CA LEU A 511 -4.18 13.80 49.97
C LEU A 511 -4.91 12.59 50.60
N GLN A 512 -4.95 12.50 51.93
CA GLN A 512 -5.70 11.45 52.63
C GLN A 512 -7.20 11.56 52.37
N GLU A 513 -7.77 12.76 52.38
CA GLU A 513 -9.18 12.99 52.04
C GLU A 513 -9.51 12.59 50.60
N GLN A 514 -8.64 12.95 49.65
CA GLN A 514 -8.80 12.57 48.24
C GLN A 514 -8.71 11.06 48.05
N LEU A 515 -7.76 10.38 48.70
CA LEU A 515 -7.66 8.92 48.68
C LEU A 515 -8.93 8.26 49.22
N MET A 516 -9.54 8.80 50.28
CA MET A 516 -10.82 8.31 50.79
C MET A 516 -11.96 8.51 49.78
N ALA A 517 -12.00 9.66 49.08
CA ALA A 517 -12.99 9.91 48.04
C ALA A 517 -12.84 8.94 46.85
N TYR A 518 -11.61 8.70 46.39
CA TYR A 518 -11.34 7.73 45.32
C TYR A 518 -11.74 6.30 45.71
N LYS A 519 -11.43 5.87 46.95
CA LYS A 519 -11.86 4.56 47.45
C LYS A 519 -13.38 4.40 47.45
N ARG A 520 -14.12 5.45 47.82
CA ARG A 520 -15.60 5.44 47.74
C ARG A 520 -16.08 5.36 46.29
N GLY A 521 -15.47 6.12 45.38
CA GLY A 521 -15.81 6.08 43.95
C GLY A 521 -15.61 4.69 43.33
N ILE A 522 -14.49 4.02 43.66
CA ILE A 522 -14.24 2.63 43.22
C ILE A 522 -15.31 1.69 43.76
N SER A 523 -15.67 1.80 45.04
CA SER A 523 -16.71 0.94 45.64
C SER A 523 -18.08 1.13 44.99
N ILE A 524 -18.44 2.33 44.56
CA ILE A 524 -19.70 2.59 43.83
C ILE A 524 -19.64 1.97 42.43
N SER A 525 -18.52 2.16 41.72
CA SER A 525 -18.34 1.58 40.38
C SER A 525 -18.34 0.04 40.41
N ASP A 526 -17.76 -0.58 41.43
CA ASP A 526 -17.79 -2.03 41.63
C ASP A 526 -19.23 -2.53 41.84
N GLN A 527 -20.05 -1.79 42.61
CA GLN A 527 -21.46 -2.12 42.79
C GLN A 527 -22.23 -2.06 41.46
N GLU A 528 -22.09 -0.97 40.71
CA GLU A 528 -22.70 -0.81 39.38
C GLU A 528 -22.28 -1.93 38.41
N PHE A 529 -20.99 -2.31 38.44
CA PHE A 529 -20.49 -3.42 37.62
C PHE A 529 -21.15 -4.75 37.99
N THR A 530 -21.36 -5.03 39.28
CA THR A 530 -22.05 -6.25 39.71
C THR A 530 -23.52 -6.27 39.30
N GLU A 531 -24.20 -5.12 39.30
CA GLU A 531 -25.59 -4.99 38.84
C GLU A 531 -25.70 -5.24 37.34
N LEU A 532 -24.85 -4.59 36.53
CA LEU A 532 -24.80 -4.82 35.08
C LEU A 532 -24.50 -6.28 34.74
N LYS A 533 -23.64 -6.96 35.52
CA LYS A 533 -23.36 -8.39 35.34
C LYS A 533 -24.59 -9.25 35.60
N ARG A 534 -25.41 -8.92 36.61
CA ARG A 534 -26.69 -9.62 36.87
C ARG A 534 -27.71 -9.37 35.77
N GLU A 535 -27.84 -8.14 35.30
CA GLU A 535 -28.73 -7.81 34.19
C GLU A 535 -28.35 -8.54 32.91
N ASN A 536 -27.06 -8.64 32.61
CA ASN A 536 -26.58 -9.38 31.43
C ASN A 536 -26.94 -10.87 31.49
N LEU A 537 -26.83 -11.49 32.67
CA LEU A 537 -27.27 -12.88 32.88
C LEU A 537 -28.79 -13.03 32.69
N ALA A 538 -29.58 -12.10 33.24
CA ALA A 538 -31.03 -12.12 33.07
C ALA A 538 -31.44 -11.96 31.59
N LEU A 539 -30.74 -11.11 30.83
CA LEU A 539 -30.97 -10.94 29.39
C LEU A 539 -30.58 -12.17 28.58
N LYS A 540 -29.47 -12.85 28.92
CA LYS A 540 -29.08 -14.12 28.28
C LYS A 540 -30.13 -15.21 28.49
N GLU A 541 -30.69 -15.30 29.69
CA GLU A 541 -31.75 -16.28 29.95
C GLU A 541 -33.03 -15.95 29.18
N ARG A 542 -33.41 -14.67 29.10
CA ARG A 542 -34.54 -14.23 28.27
C ARG A 542 -34.33 -14.56 26.79
N LEU A 543 -33.11 -14.38 26.28
CA LEU A 543 -32.75 -14.76 24.91
C LEU A 543 -32.90 -16.27 24.69
N ARG A 544 -32.39 -17.10 25.62
CA ARG A 544 -32.51 -18.56 25.56
C ARG A 544 -33.97 -19.01 25.44
N VAL A 545 -34.85 -18.47 26.30
CA VAL A 545 -36.28 -18.78 26.28
C VAL A 545 -36.94 -18.34 24.97
N LEU A 546 -36.56 -17.19 24.41
CA LEU A 546 -37.09 -16.73 23.13
C LEU A 546 -36.61 -17.60 21.96
N GLU A 547 -35.36 -18.04 21.98
CA GLU A 547 -34.81 -18.97 20.97
C GLU A 547 -35.52 -20.33 21.03
N GLU A 548 -35.73 -20.88 22.22
CA GLU A 548 -36.50 -22.12 22.42
C GLU A 548 -37.92 -21.98 21.86
N ARG A 549 -38.61 -20.89 22.17
CA ARG A 549 -39.96 -20.62 21.66
C ARG A 549 -39.99 -20.41 20.14
N SER A 550 -38.97 -19.76 19.57
CA SER A 550 -38.83 -19.59 18.12
C SER A 550 -38.65 -20.94 17.42
N ASN A 551 -37.82 -21.81 17.99
CA ASN A 551 -37.59 -23.17 17.48
C ASN A 551 -38.86 -24.02 17.55
N GLU A 552 -39.61 -23.93 18.64
CA GLU A 552 -40.90 -24.62 18.79
C GLU A 552 -41.92 -24.13 17.75
N LEU A 553 -42.07 -22.82 17.59
CA LEU A 553 -42.97 -22.24 16.57
C LEU A 553 -42.55 -22.65 15.15
N SER A 554 -41.25 -22.74 14.88
CA SER A 554 -40.73 -23.16 13.58
C SER A 554 -41.08 -24.62 13.28
N ARG A 555 -40.94 -25.51 14.27
CA ARG A 555 -41.39 -26.92 14.15
C ARG A 555 -42.89 -27.03 13.94
N ASN A 556 -43.68 -26.25 14.67
CA ASN A 556 -45.14 -26.22 14.50
C ASN A 556 -45.54 -25.74 13.10
N LEU A 557 -44.83 -24.74 12.57
CA LEU A 557 -45.05 -24.23 11.22
C LEU A 557 -44.67 -25.26 10.15
N GLU A 558 -43.58 -26.00 10.33
CA GLU A 558 -43.21 -27.11 9.45
C GLU A 558 -44.23 -28.23 9.46
N ALA A 559 -44.77 -28.59 10.63
CA ALA A 559 -45.83 -29.59 10.75
C ALA A 559 -47.10 -29.13 10.01
N ALA A 560 -47.56 -27.90 10.27
CA ALA A 560 -48.72 -27.31 9.60
C ALA A 560 -48.53 -27.15 8.08
N ARG A 561 -47.28 -27.04 7.59
CA ARG A 561 -46.97 -27.03 6.15
C ARG A 561 -47.07 -28.41 5.49
N ARG A 562 -46.81 -29.50 6.23
CA ARG A 562 -46.90 -30.87 5.71
C ARG A 562 -48.34 -31.34 5.53
N GLU A 563 -49.24 -30.95 6.45
CA GLU A 563 -50.66 -31.29 6.40
C GLU A 563 -51.34 -31.01 5.04
N PRO A 564 -51.22 -29.82 4.42
CA PRO A 564 -51.83 -29.56 3.11
C PRO A 564 -51.17 -30.35 1.97
N GLU A 565 -49.88 -30.69 2.07
CA GLU A 565 -49.19 -31.51 1.06
C GLU A 565 -49.66 -32.97 1.14
N GLU A 566 -49.83 -33.50 2.35
CA GLU A 566 -50.40 -34.83 2.58
C GLU A 566 -51.85 -34.89 2.09
N LEU A 567 -52.67 -33.89 2.41
CA LEU A 567 -54.04 -33.78 1.87
C LEU A 567 -54.06 -33.70 0.34
N LYS A 568 -53.11 -32.99 -0.29
CA LYS A 568 -52.99 -32.93 -1.75
C LYS A 568 -52.62 -34.29 -2.35
N LYS A 569 -51.74 -35.06 -1.70
CA LYS A 569 -51.40 -36.44 -2.12
C LYS A 569 -52.62 -37.35 -2.05
N VAL A 570 -53.36 -37.34 -0.94
CA VAL A 570 -54.60 -38.12 -0.79
C VAL A 570 -55.63 -37.76 -1.87
N LEU A 571 -55.82 -36.47 -2.16
CA LEU A 571 -56.69 -36.03 -3.26
C LEU A 571 -56.19 -36.52 -4.63
N SER A 572 -54.88 -36.61 -4.84
CA SER A 572 -54.32 -37.14 -6.10
C SER A 572 -54.45 -38.65 -6.25
N GLU A 573 -54.75 -39.41 -5.19
CA GLU A 573 -54.92 -40.87 -5.26
C GLU A 573 -56.36 -41.28 -5.53
N THR A 574 -57.33 -40.50 -5.05
CA THR A 574 -58.75 -40.78 -5.28
C THR A 574 -59.21 -40.34 -6.68
N PRO A 575 -60.08 -41.10 -7.36
CA PRO A 575 -60.59 -40.72 -8.68
C PRO A 575 -61.36 -39.39 -8.64
N LEU A 576 -62.15 -39.17 -7.58
CA LEU A 576 -62.85 -37.92 -7.31
C LEU A 576 -61.88 -36.72 -7.18
N GLY A 577 -60.79 -36.88 -6.42
CA GLY A 577 -59.80 -35.84 -6.21
C GLY A 577 -58.92 -35.57 -7.45
N ARG A 578 -58.60 -36.58 -8.27
CA ARG A 578 -57.93 -36.38 -9.58
C ARG A 578 -58.80 -35.56 -10.53
N ILE A 579 -60.09 -35.87 -10.61
CA ILE A 579 -61.06 -35.10 -11.40
C ILE A 579 -61.16 -33.66 -10.88
N TYR A 580 -61.26 -33.48 -9.56
CA TYR A 580 -61.30 -32.16 -8.91
C TYR A 580 -60.04 -31.33 -9.18
N LEU A 581 -58.85 -31.92 -9.04
CA LEU A 581 -57.57 -31.24 -9.29
C LEU A 581 -57.43 -30.83 -10.76
N GLN A 582 -57.82 -31.68 -11.71
CA GLN A 582 -57.80 -31.34 -13.13
C GLN A 582 -58.87 -30.31 -13.52
N LEU A 583 -60.05 -30.33 -12.90
CA LEU A 583 -61.05 -29.29 -13.13
C LEU A 583 -60.68 -27.96 -12.50
N ARG A 584 -60.02 -27.96 -11.33
CA ARG A 584 -59.50 -26.74 -10.70
C ARG A 584 -58.44 -26.07 -11.57
N THR A 585 -57.56 -26.84 -12.22
CA THR A 585 -56.53 -26.28 -13.11
C THR A 585 -57.12 -25.79 -14.44
N LEU A 586 -58.02 -26.56 -15.05
CA LEU A 586 -58.58 -26.24 -16.37
C LEU A 586 -59.74 -25.24 -16.31
N ARG A 587 -60.37 -25.06 -15.13
CA ARG A 587 -61.60 -24.30 -14.86
C ARG A 587 -62.85 -24.75 -15.62
N ARG A 588 -62.71 -25.24 -16.85
CA ARG A 588 -63.76 -25.81 -17.70
C ARG A 588 -63.16 -26.87 -18.60
N ALA A 589 -63.78 -28.05 -18.63
CA ALA A 589 -63.34 -29.15 -19.48
C ALA A 589 -64.52 -29.95 -20.03
N SER A 590 -64.39 -30.51 -21.23
CA SER A 590 -65.40 -31.43 -21.76
C SER A 590 -65.29 -32.79 -21.06
N ILE A 591 -66.44 -33.44 -20.88
CA ILE A 591 -66.52 -34.71 -20.14
C ILE A 591 -65.74 -35.82 -20.87
N GLU A 592 -65.70 -35.77 -22.20
CA GLU A 592 -64.91 -36.69 -23.02
C GLU A 592 -63.40 -36.42 -22.92
N PHE A 593 -62.99 -35.15 -22.80
CA PHE A 593 -61.59 -34.80 -22.59
C PHE A 593 -61.11 -35.27 -21.22
N LEU A 594 -61.92 -35.09 -20.16
CA LEU A 594 -61.61 -35.61 -18.83
C LEU A 594 -61.54 -37.15 -18.82
N ALA A 595 -62.41 -37.83 -19.58
CA ALA A 595 -62.38 -39.28 -19.74
C ALA A 595 -61.11 -39.80 -20.39
N ARG A 596 -60.65 -39.13 -21.43
CA ARG A 596 -59.40 -39.48 -22.09
C ARG A 596 -58.19 -39.13 -21.23
N ALA A 597 -58.18 -37.96 -20.59
CA ALA A 597 -57.05 -37.48 -19.80
C ALA A 597 -56.81 -38.30 -18.51
N LEU A 598 -57.88 -38.86 -17.93
CA LEU A 598 -57.80 -39.66 -16.71
C LEU A 598 -57.82 -41.16 -16.97
N GLY A 599 -57.97 -41.59 -18.24
CA GLY A 599 -58.05 -43.01 -18.62
C GLY A 599 -59.26 -43.73 -18.03
N MET A 600 -60.33 -43.01 -17.68
CA MET A 600 -61.52 -43.56 -17.04
C MET A 600 -62.70 -43.60 -18.03
N PRO A 601 -63.58 -44.61 -17.94
CA PRO A 601 -64.75 -44.68 -18.81
C PRO A 601 -65.73 -43.53 -18.50
N ARG A 602 -66.33 -42.94 -19.54
CA ARG A 602 -67.24 -41.79 -19.44
C ARG A 602 -68.33 -41.93 -18.36
N PRO A 603 -68.98 -43.09 -18.15
CA PRO A 603 -69.98 -43.27 -17.09
C PRO A 603 -69.39 -43.22 -15.67
N ALA A 604 -68.13 -43.61 -15.49
CA ALA A 604 -67.46 -43.50 -14.19
C ALA A 604 -67.16 -42.03 -13.84
N ILE A 605 -66.66 -41.26 -14.80
CA ILE A 605 -66.43 -39.82 -14.61
C ILE A 605 -67.72 -39.05 -14.40
N LEU A 606 -68.78 -39.36 -15.13
CA LEU A 606 -70.08 -38.73 -14.90
C LEU A 606 -70.60 -38.95 -13.48
N ARG A 607 -70.43 -40.16 -12.92
CA ARG A 607 -70.80 -40.45 -11.53
C ARG A 607 -70.00 -39.61 -10.53
N GLU A 608 -68.68 -39.57 -10.68
CA GLU A 608 -67.81 -38.76 -9.79
C GLU A 608 -68.05 -37.25 -9.95
N LEU A 609 -68.29 -36.77 -11.17
CA LEU A 609 -68.64 -35.37 -11.44
C LEU A 609 -69.99 -34.98 -10.86
N GLN A 610 -70.97 -35.89 -10.83
CA GLN A 610 -72.24 -35.65 -10.15
C GLN A 610 -72.05 -35.54 -8.63
N VAL A 611 -71.13 -36.30 -8.04
CA VAL A 611 -70.76 -36.17 -6.62
C VAL A 611 -70.12 -34.79 -6.37
N LEU A 612 -69.15 -34.38 -7.20
CA LEU A 612 -68.55 -33.03 -7.10
C LEU A 612 -69.57 -31.90 -7.30
N ALA A 613 -70.56 -32.10 -8.16
CA ALA A 613 -71.63 -31.14 -8.39
C ALA A 613 -72.60 -31.04 -7.20
N LYS A 614 -72.92 -32.16 -6.55
CA LYS A 614 -73.69 -32.17 -5.29
C LYS A 614 -72.96 -31.46 -4.15
N MET A 615 -71.64 -31.52 -4.14
CA MET A 615 -70.79 -30.79 -3.19
C MET A 615 -70.63 -29.30 -3.54
N GLY A 616 -71.25 -28.82 -4.62
CA GLY A 616 -71.19 -27.41 -5.05
C GLY A 616 -69.85 -26.97 -5.65
N LEU A 617 -68.93 -27.91 -5.92
CA LEU A 617 -67.60 -27.61 -6.42
C LEU A 617 -67.56 -27.46 -7.95
N VAL A 618 -68.54 -28.03 -8.67
CA VAL A 618 -68.58 -28.09 -10.13
C VAL A 618 -70.01 -27.93 -10.65
N LYS A 619 -70.21 -27.18 -11.73
CA LYS A 619 -71.45 -27.08 -12.50
C LYS A 619 -71.36 -27.93 -13.77
N LEU A 620 -72.34 -28.80 -14.00
CA LEU A 620 -72.41 -29.65 -15.19
C LEU A 620 -73.35 -29.04 -16.24
N THR A 621 -72.88 -28.98 -17.48
CA THR A 621 -73.67 -28.70 -18.69
C THR A 621 -73.60 -29.92 -19.61
N GLU A 622 -74.49 -30.04 -20.60
CA GLU A 622 -74.76 -31.28 -21.37
C GLU A 622 -73.51 -32.06 -21.82
N ASN A 623 -72.39 -31.40 -22.13
CA ASN A 623 -71.13 -32.05 -22.48
C ASN A 623 -69.88 -31.50 -21.74
N GLN A 624 -70.04 -30.63 -20.74
CA GLN A 624 -68.91 -29.97 -20.07
C GLN A 624 -69.09 -29.84 -18.56
N ALA A 625 -67.97 -29.82 -17.84
CA ALA A 625 -67.91 -29.56 -16.41
C ALA A 625 -67.15 -28.26 -16.17
N ILE A 626 -67.71 -27.38 -15.32
CA ILE A 626 -67.16 -26.06 -14.98
C ILE A 626 -66.91 -26.00 -13.48
N TYR A 627 -65.69 -25.72 -13.06
CA TYR A 627 -65.35 -25.54 -11.65
C TYR A 627 -65.98 -24.25 -11.10
N GLN A 628 -66.61 -24.31 -9.92
CA GLN A 628 -67.37 -23.19 -9.32
C GLN A 628 -66.68 -22.49 -8.14
N GLY A 629 -65.47 -22.90 -7.78
CA GLY A 629 -64.72 -22.31 -6.66
C GLY A 629 -63.50 -21.51 -7.06
#